data_AF-A0A4Q3W7P6-F1
#
_entry.id   AF-A0A4Q3W7P6-F1
#
_cell.length_a   1.000
_cell.length_b   1.000
_cell.length_c   1.000
_cell.angle_alpha   90.00
_cell.angle_beta   90.00
_cell.angle_gamma   90.00
#
_symmetry.space_group_name_H-M   'P 1'
#
loop_
_entity.id
_entity.type
_entity.pdbx_description
1 polymer ?
#
loop_
_entity_poly.entity_id
_entity_poly.type
_entity_poly.pdbx_seq_one_letter_code
_entity_poly.pdbx_strand_id
1 'polypeptide(L)'
;MNQFKSDPENTLFQLAANFVNHTNRPIFLTGKAGTGKTTFLKYIRESTLKQTVVAAPTGVAAINAGGVTLHSFFQLPFGPFVP
;
A
#
# COMPACT_ATOMS: atom_id res chain seq x y z
N MET A 1 -7.82 3.61 -19.10
CA MET A 1 -6.78 3.72 -18.05
C MET A 1 -6.69 5.17 -17.64
N ASN A 2 -7.26 5.54 -16.48
CA ASN A 2 -7.12 6.91 -15.98
C ASN A 2 -5.69 7.08 -15.48
N GLN A 3 -4.88 7.85 -16.18
CA GLN A 3 -3.56 8.23 -15.71
C GLN A 3 -3.73 9.02 -14.42
N PHE A 4 -3.23 8.51 -13.30
CA PHE A 4 -3.16 9.29 -12.07
C PHE A 4 -2.17 10.43 -12.30
N LYS A 5 -2.70 11.66 -12.43
CA LYS A 5 -1.88 12.86 -12.59
C LYS A 5 -1.37 13.25 -11.21
N SER A 6 -0.10 13.00 -10.93
CA SER A 6 0.51 13.47 -9.67
C SER A 6 0.48 15.00 -9.64
N ASP A 7 -0.13 15.57 -8.61
CA ASP A 7 -0.07 17.01 -8.36
C ASP A 7 1.36 17.38 -7.92
N PRO A 8 2.12 18.17 -8.71
CA PRO A 8 3.47 18.55 -8.35
C PRO A 8 3.53 19.48 -7.13
N GLU A 9 2.44 20.18 -6.80
CA GLU A 9 2.36 21.05 -5.62
C GLU A 9 2.15 20.24 -4.33
N ASN A 10 1.74 18.96 -4.43
CA ASN A 10 1.54 18.10 -3.26
C ASN A 10 2.87 17.51 -2.78
N THR A 11 3.68 18.36 -2.15
CA THR A 11 5.03 18.03 -1.65
C THR A 11 5.03 16.85 -0.68
N LEU A 12 4.01 16.69 0.17
CA LEU A 12 3.90 15.58 1.12
C LEU A 12 3.68 14.24 0.41
N PHE A 13 2.83 14.22 -0.62
CA PHE A 13 2.62 13.03 -1.45
C PHE A 13 3.92 12.62 -2.14
N GLN A 14 4.61 13.59 -2.76
CA GLN A 14 5.88 13.35 -3.46
C GLN A 14 6.97 12.87 -2.50
N LEU A 15 7.07 13.47 -1.31
CA LEU A 15 8.01 13.04 -0.28
C LEU A 15 7.76 11.59 0.14
N ALA A 16 6.52 11.23 0.45
CA ALA A 16 6.16 9.86 0.84
C ALA A 16 6.43 8.88 -0.31
N ALA A 17 6.09 9.22 -1.54
CA ALA A 17 6.34 8.39 -2.71
C ALA A 17 7.84 8.18 -2.97
N ASN A 18 8.62 9.25 -2.88
CA ASN A 18 10.07 9.18 -3.02
C ASN A 18 10.69 8.33 -1.92
N PHE A 19 10.21 8.43 -0.69
CA PHE A 19 10.70 7.60 0.41
C PHE A 19 10.43 6.11 0.17
N VAL A 20 9.22 5.76 -0.30
CA VAL A 20 8.87 4.37 -0.67
C VAL A 20 9.76 3.87 -1.82
N ASN A 21 9.99 4.68 -2.86
CA ASN A 21 10.70 4.24 -4.05
C ASN A 21 12.23 4.20 -3.89
N HIS A 22 12.81 5.12 -3.13
CA HIS A 22 14.27 5.32 -3.09
C HIS A 22 14.93 4.88 -1.77
N THR A 23 14.16 4.37 -0.80
CA THR A 23 14.71 3.87 0.47
C THR A 23 14.22 2.47 0.79
N ASN A 24 14.92 1.74 1.67
CA ASN A 24 14.47 0.43 2.19
C ASN A 24 14.01 0.53 3.65
N ARG A 25 13.46 1.68 4.04
CA ARG A 25 13.02 1.95 5.42
C ARG A 25 11.52 1.67 5.56
N PRO A 26 11.07 1.09 6.68
CA PRO A 26 9.65 0.93 6.95
C PRO A 26 8.97 2.29 7.16
N ILE A 27 7.73 2.43 6.69
CA ILE A 27 6.92 3.64 6.84
C ILE A 27 5.54 3.24 7.36
N PHE A 28 5.00 4.04 8.27
CA PHE A 28 3.60 3.97 8.66
C PHE A 28 2.86 5.21 8.11
N LEU A 29 2.01 4.99 7.10
CA LEU A 29 1.19 6.06 6.51
C LEU A 29 -0.22 6.04 7.11
N THR A 30 -0.57 7.12 7.80
CA THR A 30 -1.88 7.29 8.45
C THR A 30 -2.59 8.55 7.95
N GLY A 31 -3.88 8.69 8.28
CA GLY A 31 -4.71 9.83 7.90
C GLY A 31 -6.20 9.56 8.08
N LYS A 32 -7.02 10.61 8.16
CA LYS A 32 -8.47 10.53 8.32
C LYS A 32 -9.15 9.80 7.13
N ALA A 33 -10.43 9.45 7.27
CA ALA A 33 -11.21 8.94 6.14
C ALA A 33 -11.23 9.96 5.00
N GLY A 34 -11.20 9.50 3.75
CA GLY A 34 -11.21 10.37 2.57
C GLY A 34 -9.88 11.07 2.21
N THR A 35 -8.79 10.86 2.97
CA THR A 35 -7.50 11.55 2.70
C THR A 35 -6.62 10.88 1.64
N GLY A 36 -7.20 10.09 0.73
CA GLY A 36 -6.46 9.53 -0.42
C GLY A 36 -5.48 8.38 -0.13
N LYS A 37 -5.52 7.72 1.03
CA LYS A 37 -4.62 6.59 1.36
C LYS A 37 -4.65 5.46 0.33
N THR A 38 -5.85 5.03 -0.07
CA THR A 38 -6.02 3.98 -1.10
C THR A 38 -5.51 4.46 -2.46
N THR A 39 -5.68 5.75 -2.76
CA THR A 39 -5.17 6.38 -3.97
C THR A 39 -3.65 6.37 -3.99
N PHE A 40 -3.00 6.73 -2.87
CA PHE A 40 -1.55 6.65 -2.71
C PHE A 40 -1.05 5.21 -2.89
N LEU A 41 -1.70 4.22 -2.28
CA LEU A 41 -1.33 2.82 -2.44
C LEU A 41 -1.37 2.35 -3.91
N LYS A 42 -2.42 2.74 -4.66
CA LYS A 42 -2.54 2.44 -6.09
C LYS A 42 -1.43 3.10 -6.90
N TYR A 43 -1.16 4.38 -6.65
CA TYR A 43 -0.07 5.10 -7.30
C TYR A 43 1.29 4.42 -7.07
N ILE A 44 1.61 4.05 -5.83
CA ILE A 44 2.87 3.35 -5.53
C ILE A 44 2.96 2.04 -6.29
N ARG A 45 1.90 1.23 -6.28
CA ARG A 45 1.88 -0.05 -7.01
C ARG A 45 2.13 0.11 -8.50
N GLU A 46 1.63 1.19 -9.11
CA GLU A 46 1.79 1.46 -10.55
C GLU A 46 3.12 2.12 -10.91
N SER A 47 3.71 2.89 -10.00
CA SER A 47 4.91 3.71 -10.26
C SER A 47 6.21 3.10 -9.73
N THR A 48 6.14 2.16 -8.79
CA THR A 48 7.34 1.59 -8.18
C THR A 48 8.01 0.56 -9.09
N LEU A 49 9.34 0.57 -9.11
CA LEU A 49 10.15 -0.46 -9.78
C LEU A 49 10.45 -1.66 -8.86
N LYS A 50 10.00 -1.59 -7.60
CA LYS A 50 10.24 -2.65 -6.61
C LYS A 50 9.29 -3.82 -6.81
N GLN A 51 9.79 -5.03 -6.55
CA GLN A 51 8.93 -6.20 -6.43
C GLN A 51 8.00 -6.00 -5.22
N THR A 52 6.71 -5.90 -5.50
CA THR A 52 5.72 -5.42 -4.52
C THR A 52 4.55 -6.38 -4.43
N VAL A 53 4.13 -6.66 -3.20
CA VAL A 53 2.90 -7.38 -2.88
C VAL A 53 2.02 -6.48 -2.03
N VAL A 54 0.73 -6.44 -2.35
CA VAL A 54 -0.28 -5.77 -1.52
C VAL A 54 -0.99 -6.84 -0.69
N ALA A 55 -0.87 -6.75 0.63
CA ALA A 55 -1.53 -7.64 1.56
C ALA A 55 -2.34 -6.86 2.61
N ALA A 56 -3.45 -7.44 3.05
CA ALA A 56 -4.34 -6.83 4.04
C ALA A 56 -4.84 -7.87 5.07
N PRO A 57 -5.30 -7.46 6.27
CA PRO A 57 -5.73 -8.39 7.30
C PRO A 57 -7.10 -9.05 7.01
N THR A 58 -7.97 -8.42 6.23
CA THR A 58 -9.31 -8.94 5.91
C THR A 58 -9.54 -9.06 4.40
N GLY A 59 -10.44 -9.96 4.00
CA GLY A 59 -10.75 -10.22 2.58
C GLY A 59 -11.26 -8.98 1.85
N VAL A 60 -12.20 -8.23 2.45
CA VAL A 60 -12.76 -7.01 1.84
C VAL A 60 -11.67 -5.94 1.63
N ALA A 61 -10.76 -5.76 2.59
CA ALA A 61 -9.65 -4.82 2.45
C ALA A 61 -8.66 -5.26 1.35
N ALA A 62 -8.36 -6.56 1.27
CA ALA A 62 -7.51 -7.12 0.24
C ALA A 62 -8.10 -6.88 -1.16
N ILE A 63 -9.38 -7.18 -1.35
CA ILE A 63 -10.10 -6.94 -2.61
C ILE A 63 -10.08 -5.46 -3.00
N ASN A 64 -10.39 -4.57 -2.06
CA ASN A 64 -10.41 -3.13 -2.33
C ASN A 64 -9.03 -2.54 -2.67
N ALA A 65 -7.96 -3.14 -2.15
CA ALA A 65 -6.58 -2.79 -2.46
C ALA A 65 -6.03 -3.53 -3.70
N GLY A 66 -6.78 -4.47 -4.27
CA GLY A 66 -6.36 -5.34 -5.37
C GLY A 66 -5.24 -6.32 -4.99
N GLY A 67 -5.23 -6.77 -3.74
CA GLY A 67 -4.21 -7.64 -3.16
C GLY A 67 -4.77 -8.95 -2.60
N VAL A 68 -4.01 -9.57 -1.70
CA VAL A 68 -4.35 -10.84 -1.03
C VAL A 68 -4.44 -10.64 0.49
N THR A 69 -4.92 -11.64 1.23
CA THR A 69 -4.89 -11.54 2.69
C THR A 69 -3.53 -11.94 3.24
N LEU A 70 -3.17 -11.44 4.43
CA LEU A 70 -1.97 -11.90 5.14
C LEU A 70 -1.99 -13.41 5.37
N HIS A 71 -3.16 -13.98 5.66
CA HIS A 71 -3.33 -15.42 5.87
C HIS A 71 -3.01 -16.21 4.60
N SER A 72 -3.54 -15.81 3.44
CA SER A 72 -3.30 -16.54 2.19
C SER A 72 -1.89 -16.33 1.65
N PHE A 73 -1.30 -15.14 1.85
CA PHE A 73 0.05 -14.85 1.36
C PHE A 73 1.13 -15.62 2.14
N PHE A 74 1.05 -15.62 3.47
CA PHE A 74 2.02 -16.28 4.34
C PHE A 74 1.63 -17.71 4.74
N GLN A 75 0.51 -18.24 4.23
CA GLN A 75 -0.07 -19.53 4.62
C GLN A 75 -0.27 -19.68 6.13
N LEU A 76 -0.70 -18.61 6.79
CA LEU A 76 -0.92 -18.60 8.24
C LEU A 76 -2.24 -19.29 8.60
N PRO A 77 -2.28 -20.09 9.68
CA PRO A 77 -3.52 -20.66 10.18
C PRO A 77 -4.42 -19.55 10.75
N PHE A 78 -5.73 -19.82 10.80
CA PHE A 78 -6.65 -18.97 11.54
C PHE A 78 -6.48 -19.23 13.04
N GLY A 79 -5.93 -18.26 13.77
CA GLY A 79 -5.70 -18.34 15.20
C GLY A 79 -4.33 -17.81 15.61
N PRO A 80 -4.00 -17.85 16.92
CA PRO A 80 -2.69 -17.47 17.40
C PRO A 80 -1.62 -18.38 16.78
N PHE A 81 -0.61 -17.78 16.15
CA PHE A 81 0.61 -18.50 15.81
C PHE A 81 1.50 -18.54 17.05
N VAL A 82 1.61 -19.71 17.67
CA VAL A 82 2.50 -19.92 18.82
C VAL A 82 3.85 -20.38 18.27
N PRO A 83 4.96 -19.67 18.60
CA PRO A 83 6.29 -20.02 18.10
C PRO A 83 6.86 -21.30 18.71
#